data_AF-A0A920W849-F1
#
_entry.id   AF-A0A920W849-F1
#
_cell.length_a   1.000
_cell.length_b   1.000
_cell.length_c   1.000
_cell.angle_alpha   90.00
_cell.angle_beta   90.00
_cell.angle_gamma   90.00
#
_symmetry.space_group_name_H-M   'P 1'
#
loop_
_entity.id
_entity.type
_entity.pdbx_description
1 polymer ?
#
loop_
_entity_poly.entity_id
_entity_poly.type
_entity_poly.pdbx_seq_one_letter_code
_entity_poly.pdbx_strand_id
1 'polypeptide(L)'
;MANEKSTNCAPSEDPRYAGFPPGFFDRVDPSSDHNFYAEPRIVTHIDTDAIAAVGALYEELKLGGRILDVMSSWVSHFVDTPDDLIALGMNAIELEENRQATSWVQHDLNLNPQLPFEDASFDSVVCCVSIDYLVRPLEVFDEIHRCLKNGGVFVNSFF
;
A
#
# COMPACT_ATOMS: atom_id res chain seq x y z
N MET A 1 19.27 -11.51 -28.41
CA MET A 1 19.82 -12.23 -27.25
C MET A 1 20.40 -11.20 -26.29
N ALA A 2 19.60 -10.78 -25.32
CA ALA A 2 20.06 -10.24 -24.05
C ALA A 2 19.11 -10.86 -23.04
N ASN A 3 19.64 -11.82 -22.29
CA ASN A 3 18.90 -12.59 -21.30
C ASN A 3 18.84 -11.69 -20.06
N GLU A 4 17.71 -11.02 -19.84
CA GLU A 4 17.43 -10.39 -18.55
C GLU A 4 17.37 -11.53 -17.53
N LYS A 5 18.43 -11.65 -16.75
CA LYS A 5 18.44 -12.52 -15.58
C LYS A 5 17.38 -11.97 -14.64
N SER A 6 16.22 -12.62 -14.61
CA SER A 6 15.29 -12.54 -13.49
C SER A 6 16.11 -12.82 -12.23
N THR A 7 16.41 -11.77 -11.47
CA THR A 7 17.03 -11.87 -10.15
C THR A 7 15.94 -12.30 -9.17
N ASN A 8 15.46 -13.52 -9.35
CA ASN A 8 14.59 -14.18 -8.39
C ASN A 8 15.50 -14.81 -7.31
N CYS A 9 16.25 -13.97 -6.59
CA CYS A 9 16.78 -14.40 -5.29
C CYS A 9 15.57 -14.61 -4.40
N ALA A 10 15.54 -15.72 -3.66
CA ALA A 10 14.58 -15.86 -2.59
C ALA A 10 14.72 -14.64 -1.64
N PRO A 11 13.62 -14.07 -1.12
CA PRO A 11 13.68 -12.92 -0.21
C PRO A 11 14.66 -13.12 0.96
N SER A 12 14.90 -14.38 1.37
CA SER A 12 15.82 -14.76 2.43
C SER A 12 17.31 -14.48 2.18
N GLU A 13 17.73 -14.17 0.95
CA GLU A 13 19.13 -13.84 0.63
C GLU A 13 19.39 -12.33 0.52
N ASP A 14 18.34 -11.51 0.56
CA ASP A 14 18.47 -10.06 0.48
C ASP A 14 18.88 -9.47 1.84
N PRO A 15 19.90 -8.60 1.90
CA PRO A 15 20.42 -8.05 3.16
C PRO A 15 19.38 -7.27 3.97
N ARG A 16 18.29 -6.79 3.34
CA ARG A 16 17.17 -6.15 4.05
C ARG A 16 16.53 -7.09 5.07
N TYR A 17 16.51 -8.38 4.77
CA TYR A 17 15.92 -9.42 5.62
C TYR A 17 16.89 -9.97 6.67
N ALA A 18 18.11 -9.43 6.76
CA ALA A 18 19.07 -9.85 7.77
C ALA A 18 18.51 -9.63 9.20
N GLY A 19 18.42 -10.70 9.97
CA GLY A 19 17.91 -10.69 11.35
C GLY A 19 16.50 -11.26 11.51
N PHE A 20 15.77 -11.50 10.42
CA PHE A 20 14.51 -12.24 10.46
C PHE A 20 14.76 -13.76 10.41
N PRO A 21 13.98 -14.58 11.13
CA PRO A 21 14.09 -16.03 11.01
C PRO A 21 13.65 -16.51 9.63
N PRO A 22 14.13 -17.68 9.16
CA PRO A 22 13.66 -18.28 7.91
C PRO A 22 12.13 -18.42 7.91
N GLY A 23 11.49 -18.01 6.82
CA GLY A 23 10.05 -18.10 6.62
C GLY A 23 9.21 -17.07 7.41
N PHE A 24 9.82 -16.04 8.01
CA PHE A 24 9.09 -15.02 8.76
C PHE A 24 8.01 -14.29 7.93
N PHE A 25 8.27 -14.12 6.63
CA PHE A 25 7.36 -13.46 5.69
C PHE A 25 6.62 -14.46 4.79
N ASP A 26 6.71 -15.75 5.07
CA ASP A 26 5.98 -16.77 4.31
C ASP A 26 4.51 -16.75 4.72
N ARG A 27 3.63 -16.93 3.74
CA ARG A 27 2.19 -17.09 3.97
C ARG A 27 1.83 -18.54 4.18
N VAL A 28 0.77 -18.77 4.97
CA VAL A 28 0.13 -20.08 5.07
C VAL A 28 -0.46 -20.51 3.73
N ASP A 29 -1.05 -19.57 2.98
CA ASP A 29 -1.50 -19.77 1.61
C ASP A 29 -0.59 -19.02 0.62
N PRO A 30 0.21 -19.73 -0.19
CA PRO A 30 1.08 -19.13 -1.20
C PRO A 30 0.37 -18.86 -2.54
N SER A 31 -0.96 -19.01 -2.60
CA SER A 31 -1.71 -18.75 -3.82
C SER A 31 -1.65 -17.27 -4.23
N SER A 32 -1.89 -17.00 -5.51
CA SER A 32 -1.82 -15.65 -6.08
C SER A 32 -2.82 -14.71 -5.41
N ASP A 33 -2.37 -13.50 -5.08
CA ASP A 33 -3.24 -12.43 -4.55
C ASP A 33 -4.39 -12.12 -5.50
N HIS A 34 -4.20 -12.29 -6.82
CA HIS A 34 -5.26 -12.16 -7.81
C HIS A 34 -6.48 -13.04 -7.50
N ASN A 35 -6.29 -14.24 -6.93
CA ASN A 35 -7.40 -15.11 -6.56
C ASN A 35 -8.22 -14.53 -5.40
N PHE A 36 -7.55 -13.94 -4.41
CA PHE A 36 -8.18 -13.35 -3.23
C PHE A 36 -8.89 -12.02 -3.55
N TYR A 37 -8.35 -11.26 -4.50
CA TYR A 37 -8.89 -9.97 -4.95
C TYR A 37 -9.72 -10.07 -6.24
N ALA A 38 -10.08 -11.28 -6.69
CA ALA A 38 -10.89 -11.47 -7.89
C ALA A 38 -12.31 -10.91 -7.73
N GLU A 39 -12.93 -11.16 -6.58
CA GLU A 39 -14.26 -10.66 -6.25
C GLU A 39 -14.16 -9.37 -5.42
N PRO A 40 -14.85 -8.29 -5.84
CA PRO A 40 -14.81 -7.02 -5.12
C PRO A 40 -15.50 -7.12 -3.75
N ARG A 41 -14.94 -6.44 -2.76
CA ARG A 41 -15.45 -6.33 -1.40
C ARG A 41 -15.72 -4.87 -1.08
N ILE A 42 -16.93 -4.42 -1.44
CA ILE A 42 -17.43 -3.07 -1.11
C ILE A 42 -17.96 -3.04 0.33
N VAL A 43 -17.05 -3.28 1.28
CA VAL A 43 -17.30 -3.22 2.74
C VAL A 43 -16.12 -2.55 3.43
N THR A 44 -16.34 -1.94 4.59
CA THR A 44 -15.22 -1.48 5.40
C THR A 44 -14.60 -2.68 6.14
N HIS A 45 -13.28 -2.82 6.07
CA HIS A 45 -12.55 -3.91 6.73
C HIS A 45 -12.30 -3.67 8.22
N ILE A 46 -12.65 -2.48 8.70
CA ILE A 46 -12.56 -2.03 10.09
C ILE A 46 -13.92 -1.51 10.57
N ASP A 47 -14.11 -1.54 11.89
CA ASP A 47 -15.32 -1.01 12.52
C ASP A 47 -15.37 0.53 12.50
N THR A 48 -16.51 1.08 12.88
CA THR A 48 -16.75 2.53 12.83
C THR A 48 -15.84 3.32 13.79
N ASP A 49 -15.43 2.73 14.92
CA ASP A 49 -14.56 3.40 15.89
C ASP A 49 -13.12 3.49 15.35
N ALA A 50 -12.64 2.42 14.72
CA ALA A 50 -11.37 2.40 14.01
C ALA A 50 -11.36 3.39 12.83
N ILE A 51 -12.45 3.46 12.04
CA ILE A 51 -12.58 4.45 10.96
C ILE A 51 -12.48 5.88 11.52
N ALA A 52 -13.19 6.17 12.61
CA ALA A 52 -13.14 7.48 13.24
C ALA A 52 -11.73 7.81 13.77
N ALA A 53 -11.02 6.83 14.33
CA ALA A 53 -9.66 6.99 14.81
C ALA A 53 -8.66 7.27 13.67
N VAL A 54 -8.76 6.56 12.54
CA VAL A 54 -7.93 6.83 11.35
C VAL A 54 -8.19 8.22 10.81
N GLY A 55 -9.47 8.60 10.66
CA GLY A 55 -9.84 9.92 10.18
C GLY A 55 -9.27 11.04 11.07
N ALA A 56 -9.43 10.92 12.39
CA ALA A 56 -8.90 11.88 13.36
C ALA A 56 -7.36 11.94 13.33
N LEU A 57 -6.69 10.80 13.14
CA LEU A 57 -5.24 10.76 12.99
C LEU A 57 -4.78 11.53 11.75
N TYR A 58 -5.44 11.36 10.61
CA TYR A 58 -5.10 12.08 9.38
C TYR A 58 -5.31 13.60 9.52
N GLU A 59 -6.35 14.02 10.24
CA GLU A 59 -6.57 15.44 10.58
C GLU A 59 -5.50 15.99 11.54
N GLU A 60 -5.14 15.24 12.60
CA GLU A 60 -4.12 15.63 13.58
C GLU A 60 -2.75 15.84 12.91
N LEU A 61 -2.39 14.92 12.01
CA LEU A 61 -1.17 14.99 11.22
C LEU A 61 -1.24 16.05 10.10
N LYS A 62 -2.42 16.64 9.87
CA LYS A 62 -2.69 17.63 8.83
C LYS A 62 -2.27 17.14 7.45
N LEU A 63 -2.60 15.89 7.15
CA LEU A 63 -2.29 15.30 5.86
C LEU A 63 -3.02 16.08 4.76
N GLY A 64 -2.27 16.49 3.74
CA GLY A 64 -2.77 17.27 2.62
C GLY A 64 -1.75 17.34 1.49
N GLY A 65 -2.09 18.05 0.42
CA GLY A 65 -1.28 18.04 -0.80
C GLY A 65 -1.52 16.78 -1.62
N ARG A 66 -0.44 16.21 -2.18
CA ARG A 66 -0.50 15.00 -2.99
C ARG A 66 -0.27 13.76 -2.14
N ILE A 67 -1.28 12.91 -2.04
CA ILE A 67 -1.30 11.74 -1.15
C ILE A 67 -1.42 10.45 -1.96
N LEU A 68 -0.68 9.43 -1.54
CA LEU A 68 -0.85 8.05 -2.01
C LEU A 68 -1.48 7.20 -0.91
N ASP A 69 -2.63 6.60 -1.18
CA ASP A 69 -3.20 5.53 -0.35
C ASP A 69 -2.77 4.18 -0.93
N VAL A 70 -1.79 3.53 -0.30
CA VAL A 70 -1.28 2.23 -0.76
C VAL A 70 -2.09 1.09 -0.19
N MET A 71 -2.29 0.07 -1.01
CA MET A 71 -3.11 -1.10 -0.69
C MET A 71 -4.55 -0.72 -0.32
N SER A 72 -5.04 0.31 -1.00
CA SER A 72 -6.37 0.89 -0.88
C SER A 72 -7.45 -0.04 -1.46
N SER A 73 -8.67 0.23 -1.04
CA SER A 73 -9.91 -0.33 -1.59
C SER A 73 -10.84 0.82 -2.01
N TRP A 74 -12.16 0.65 -1.83
CA TRP A 74 -13.22 1.59 -2.21
C TRP A 74 -13.39 2.80 -1.28
N VAL A 75 -12.60 2.93 -0.22
CA VAL A 75 -12.61 4.08 0.69
C VAL A 75 -11.25 4.25 1.38
N SER A 76 -10.78 5.50 1.48
CA SER A 76 -9.48 5.86 2.05
C SER A 76 -9.53 6.45 3.47
N HIS A 77 -10.74 6.57 4.03
CA HIS A 77 -10.99 6.99 5.43
C HIS A 77 -10.55 8.42 5.81
N PHE A 78 -10.33 9.32 4.84
CA PHE A 78 -10.23 10.75 5.14
C PHE A 78 -11.60 11.30 5.55
N VAL A 79 -11.60 12.17 6.58
CA VAL A 79 -12.79 12.95 6.97
C VAL A 79 -13.03 14.05 5.94
N ASP A 80 -12.01 14.87 5.70
CA ASP A 80 -11.95 15.84 4.62
C ASP A 80 -11.11 15.26 3.47
N THR A 81 -11.76 14.99 2.33
CA THR A 81 -11.10 14.41 1.15
C THR A 81 -9.98 15.33 0.61
N PRO A 82 -8.75 14.83 0.44
CA PRO A 82 -7.65 15.60 -0.16
C PRO A 82 -7.92 15.95 -1.64
N ASP A 83 -7.43 17.10 -2.10
CA ASP A 83 -7.58 17.55 -3.49
C ASP A 83 -6.81 16.70 -4.52
N ASP A 84 -5.77 15.97 -4.09
CA ASP A 84 -4.94 15.09 -4.93
C ASP A 84 -4.63 13.80 -4.17
N LEU A 85 -5.61 12.89 -4.11
CA LEU A 85 -5.47 11.56 -3.55
C LEU A 85 -5.39 10.51 -4.67
N ILE A 86 -4.36 9.67 -4.65
CA ILE A 86 -4.21 8.52 -5.55
C ILE A 86 -4.38 7.25 -4.75
N ALA A 87 -5.30 6.37 -5.15
CA ALA A 87 -5.48 5.05 -4.54
C ALA A 87 -4.72 3.97 -5.35
N LEU A 88 -3.89 3.19 -4.69
CA LEU A 88 -3.21 2.03 -5.30
C LEU A 88 -3.69 0.75 -4.61
N GLY A 89 -4.20 -0.22 -5.36
CA GLY A 89 -4.76 -1.44 -4.77
C GLY A 89 -4.89 -2.59 -5.75
N MET A 90 -5.52 -3.68 -5.31
CA MET A 90 -5.55 -4.94 -6.06
C MET A 90 -6.80 -5.15 -6.91
N ASN A 91 -7.94 -4.58 -6.52
CA ASN A 91 -9.21 -4.79 -7.19
C ASN A 91 -9.66 -3.49 -7.89
N ALA A 92 -9.77 -3.53 -9.23
CA ALA A 92 -10.14 -2.35 -10.01
C ALA A 92 -11.56 -1.84 -9.71
N ILE A 93 -12.52 -2.71 -9.44
CA ILE A 93 -13.90 -2.31 -9.12
C ILE A 93 -13.94 -1.56 -7.78
N GLU A 94 -13.24 -2.05 -6.77
CA GLU A 94 -13.10 -1.34 -5.49
C GLU A 94 -12.47 0.04 -5.70
N LEU A 95 -11.37 0.11 -6.45
CA LEU A 95 -10.66 1.36 -6.72
C LEU A 95 -11.52 2.37 -7.51
N GLU A 96 -12.30 1.91 -8.48
CA GLU A 96 -13.25 2.75 -9.24
C GLU A 96 -14.36 3.33 -8.36
N GLU A 97 -14.78 2.61 -7.32
CA GLU A 97 -15.79 3.06 -6.36
C GLU A 97 -15.21 4.00 -5.28
N ASN A 98 -13.90 4.19 -5.21
CA ASN A 98 -13.27 5.09 -4.24
C ASN A 98 -13.52 6.56 -4.59
N ARG A 99 -14.58 7.11 -4.00
CA ARG A 99 -15.00 8.51 -4.19
C ARG A 99 -14.07 9.55 -3.55
N GLN A 100 -13.15 9.12 -2.69
CA GLN A 100 -12.15 10.03 -2.11
C GLN A 100 -10.94 10.18 -3.06
N ALA A 101 -10.64 9.14 -3.84
CA ALA A 101 -9.51 9.16 -4.75
C ALA A 101 -9.83 9.99 -6.00
N THR A 102 -8.86 10.80 -6.42
CA THR A 102 -8.90 11.54 -7.69
C THR A 102 -8.50 10.70 -8.89
N SER A 103 -7.68 9.67 -8.65
CA SER A 103 -7.30 8.65 -9.62
C SER A 103 -6.85 7.38 -8.89
N TRP A 104 -6.71 6.28 -9.63
CA TRP A 104 -6.31 5.00 -9.05
C TRP A 104 -5.37 4.20 -9.95
N VAL A 105 -4.67 3.25 -9.34
CA VAL A 105 -3.76 2.31 -10.01
C VAL A 105 -3.97 0.90 -9.46
N GLN A 106 -4.32 -0.05 -10.34
CA GLN A 106 -4.32 -1.46 -9.96
C GLN A 106 -2.87 -1.99 -10.00
N HIS A 107 -2.37 -2.51 -8.88
CA HIS A 107 -0.98 -2.91 -8.76
C HIS A 107 -0.77 -3.98 -7.68
N ASP A 108 -0.11 -5.09 -8.06
CA ASP A 108 0.26 -6.18 -7.15
C ASP A 108 1.68 -5.99 -6.62
N LEU A 109 1.75 -5.53 -5.37
CA LEU A 109 3.00 -5.23 -4.67
C LEU A 109 3.82 -6.48 -4.31
N ASN A 110 3.19 -7.66 -4.23
CA ASN A 110 3.92 -8.89 -3.95
C ASN A 110 4.54 -9.47 -5.22
N LEU A 111 3.89 -9.26 -6.37
CA LEU A 111 4.46 -9.59 -7.66
C LEU A 111 5.53 -8.57 -8.09
N ASN A 112 5.22 -7.27 -7.98
CA ASN A 112 6.14 -6.19 -8.30
C ASN A 112 6.08 -5.11 -7.20
N PRO A 113 7.07 -5.04 -6.30
CA PRO A 113 7.05 -4.05 -5.23
C PRO A 113 7.37 -2.63 -5.69
N GLN A 114 7.81 -2.44 -6.94
CA GLN A 114 8.18 -1.13 -7.47
C GLN A 114 6.94 -0.26 -7.72
N LEU A 115 6.82 0.82 -6.95
CA LEU A 115 5.71 1.76 -7.09
C LEU A 115 5.81 2.50 -8.44
N PRO A 116 4.72 2.61 -9.21
CA PRO A 116 4.72 3.21 -10.55
C PRO A 116 4.68 4.75 -10.53
N PHE A 117 5.45 5.36 -9.63
CA PHE A 117 5.51 6.81 -9.44
C PHE A 117 6.95 7.31 -9.40
N GLU A 118 7.12 8.59 -9.72
CA GLU A 118 8.42 9.27 -9.66
C GLU A 118 8.90 9.43 -8.21
N ASP A 119 10.22 9.59 -8.05
CA ASP A 119 10.85 9.91 -6.78
C ASP A 119 10.29 11.23 -6.22
N ALA A 120 10.13 11.32 -4.90
CA ALA A 120 9.72 12.54 -4.20
C ALA A 120 8.45 13.19 -4.77
N SER A 121 7.45 12.39 -5.15
CA SER A 121 6.20 12.84 -5.77
C SER A 121 5.07 13.08 -4.77
N PHE A 122 5.10 12.48 -3.57
CA PHE A 122 4.02 12.55 -2.59
C PHE A 122 4.41 13.31 -1.32
N ASP A 123 3.49 14.13 -0.81
CA ASP A 123 3.61 14.81 0.48
C ASP A 123 3.37 13.83 1.64
N SER A 124 2.52 12.82 1.42
CA SER A 124 2.27 11.75 2.39
C SER A 124 1.87 10.46 1.70
N VAL A 125 2.18 9.34 2.34
CA VAL A 125 1.69 8.01 1.96
C VAL A 125 0.91 7.46 3.15
N VAL A 126 -0.25 6.85 2.90
CA VAL A 126 -1.07 6.22 3.94
C VAL A 126 -1.32 4.75 3.61
N CYS A 127 -1.46 3.93 4.65
CA CYS A 127 -1.82 2.53 4.58
C CYS A 127 -2.73 2.21 5.77
N CYS A 128 -4.00 1.92 5.50
CA CYS A 128 -4.95 1.51 6.52
C CYS A 128 -5.19 -0.01 6.42
N VAL A 129 -4.76 -0.77 7.44
CA VAL A 129 -5.03 -2.21 7.64
C VAL A 129 -4.65 -3.18 6.52
N SER A 130 -3.58 -2.90 5.78
CA SER A 130 -3.19 -3.74 4.65
C SER A 130 -1.72 -4.16 4.64
N ILE A 131 -0.87 -3.73 5.57
CA ILE A 131 0.57 -4.01 5.45
C ILE A 131 0.92 -5.50 5.67
N ASP A 132 0.07 -6.22 6.38
CA ASP A 132 0.30 -7.57 6.88
C ASP A 132 0.16 -8.66 5.81
N TYR A 133 -0.47 -8.39 4.66
CA TYR A 133 -0.50 -9.36 3.57
C TYR A 133 0.81 -9.39 2.77
N LEU A 134 1.72 -8.41 2.91
CA LEU A 134 2.93 -8.34 2.10
C LEU A 134 3.93 -9.47 2.44
N VAL A 135 4.44 -10.15 1.40
CA VAL A 135 5.56 -11.10 1.50
C VAL A 135 6.91 -10.46 1.19
N ARG A 136 6.89 -9.23 0.66
CA ARG A 136 8.07 -8.42 0.36
C ARG A 136 7.97 -7.01 0.95
N PRO A 137 7.68 -6.85 2.25
CA PRO A 137 7.38 -5.55 2.82
C PRO A 137 8.57 -4.60 2.75
N LEU A 138 9.81 -5.07 2.92
CA LEU A 138 10.96 -4.17 2.98
C LEU A 138 11.22 -3.46 1.64
N GLU A 139 11.02 -4.15 0.52
CA GLU A 139 11.00 -3.54 -0.81
C GLU A 139 9.92 -2.46 -0.95
N VAL A 140 8.71 -2.76 -0.47
CA VAL A 140 7.59 -1.82 -0.57
C VAL A 140 7.87 -0.57 0.28
N PHE A 141 8.47 -0.74 1.47
CA PHE A 141 8.86 0.39 2.32
C PHE A 141 9.97 1.24 1.69
N ASP A 142 10.94 0.62 1.02
CA ASP A 142 11.96 1.36 0.25
C ASP A 142 11.31 2.22 -0.85
N GLU A 143 10.31 1.66 -1.55
CA GLU A 143 9.60 2.36 -2.62
C GLU A 143 8.66 3.46 -2.08
N ILE A 144 7.98 3.22 -0.96
CA ILE A 144 7.23 4.26 -0.25
C ILE A 144 8.16 5.41 0.12
N HIS A 145 9.33 5.10 0.69
CA HIS A 145 10.32 6.11 1.04
C HIS A 145 10.84 6.87 -0.20
N ARG A 146 11.11 6.17 -1.32
CA ARG A 146 11.52 6.79 -2.59
C ARG A 146 10.46 7.77 -3.11
N CYS A 147 9.19 7.41 -3.03
CA CYS A 147 8.08 8.23 -3.50
C CYS A 147 7.76 9.43 -2.59
N LEU A 148 8.18 9.41 -1.32
CA LEU A 148 7.97 10.52 -0.39
C LEU A 148 8.91 11.70 -0.67
N LYS A 149 8.35 12.92 -0.63
CA LYS A 149 9.12 14.17 -0.60
C LYS A 149 9.97 14.25 0.67
N ASN A 150 11.02 15.07 0.65
CA ASN A 150 11.78 15.39 1.86
C ASN A 150 10.85 15.95 2.95
N GLY A 151 10.81 15.27 4.11
CA GLY A 151 9.93 15.63 5.22
C GLY A 151 8.49 15.09 5.11
N GLY A 152 8.16 14.37 4.03
CA GLY A 152 6.91 13.64 3.91
C GLY A 152 6.84 12.48 4.90
N VAL A 153 5.62 12.06 5.21
CA VAL A 153 5.34 11.02 6.21
C VAL A 153 4.66 9.81 5.59
N PHE A 154 5.04 8.63 6.07
CA PHE A 154 4.28 7.41 5.87
C PHE A 154 3.45 7.12 7.12
N VAL A 155 2.14 6.98 6.97
CA VAL A 155 1.22 6.65 8.06
C VAL A 155 0.68 5.25 7.83
N ASN A 156 1.11 4.31 8.68
CA ASN A 156 0.63 2.93 8.66
C ASN A 156 -0.20 2.65 9.90
N SER A 157 -1.47 2.27 9.73
CA SER A 157 -2.39 1.92 10.83
C SER A 157 -2.80 0.45 10.79
N PHE A 158 -2.94 -0.14 11.97
CA PHE A 158 -3.34 -1.52 12.22
C PHE A 158 -4.20 -1.56 13.49
N PHE A 159 -5.19 -2.45 13.54
CA PHE A 159 -6.20 -2.55 14.61
C PHE A 159 -6.31 -3.97 15.16
#